data_AF-A0A0R3QWK9-F1
#
_entry.id   AF-A0A0R3QWK9-F1
#
_cell.length_a   1.000
_cell.length_b   1.000
_cell.length_c   1.000
_cell.angle_alpha   90.00
_cell.angle_beta   90.00
_cell.angle_gamma   90.00
#
_symmetry.space_group_name_H-M   'P 1'
#
loop_
_entity.id
_entity.type
_entity.pdbx_description
1 polymer ?
#
loop_
_entity_poly.entity_id
_entity_poly.type
_entity_poly.pdbx_seq_one_letter_code
_entity_poly.pdbx_strand_id
1 'polypeptide(L)'
;LGAIIYQMLTGKHAFHDICEYLIYRRVMNATYKIPDNFPEVAASIVRKFLVVKVRDRLGSVESGGAEAVRKEPFFNDIQWDRITEIEVPQVQFSSEEC
;
A
#
# COMPACT_ATOMS: atom_id res chain seq x y z
N LEU A 1 -0.93 6.27 0.77
CA LEU A 1 -0.71 5.24 -0.27
C LEU A 1 -0.53 3.85 0.33
N GLY A 2 0.54 3.57 1.09
CA GLY A 2 0.77 2.23 1.67
C GLY A 2 -0.42 1.63 2.44
N ALA A 3 -1.12 2.42 3.26
CA ALA A 3 -2.29 1.96 4.00
C ALA A 3 -3.49 1.59 3.09
N ILE A 4 -3.64 2.30 1.96
CA ILE A 4 -4.72 2.06 0.98
C ILE A 4 -4.44 0.77 0.20
N ILE A 5 -3.20 0.58 -0.27
CA ILE A 5 -2.79 -0.65 -0.94
C ILE A 5 -3.00 -1.87 -0.03
N TYR A 6 -2.59 -1.75 1.24
CA TYR A 6 -2.85 -2.77 2.24
C TYR A 6 -4.34 -3.09 2.38
N GLN A 7 -5.19 -2.06 2.46
CA GLN A 7 -6.64 -2.24 2.60
C GLN A 7 -7.27 -2.86 1.35
N MET A 8 -6.85 -2.46 0.15
CA MET A 8 -7.35 -3.05 -1.11
C MET A 8 -7.02 -4.54 -1.23
N LEU A 9 -5.86 -4.98 -0.71
CA LEU A 9 -5.43 -6.37 -0.79
C LEU A 9 -5.95 -7.26 0.35
N THR A 10 -6.27 -6.67 1.51
CA THR A 10 -6.65 -7.45 2.71
C THR A 10 -8.10 -7.25 3.15
N GLY A 11 -8.78 -6.23 2.63
CA GLY A 11 -10.08 -5.76 3.11
C GLY A 11 -10.03 -5.14 4.51
N LYS A 12 -8.85 -5.02 5.15
CA LYS A 12 -8.67 -4.60 6.55
C LYS A 12 -7.81 -3.36 6.66
N HIS A 13 -7.99 -2.60 7.74
CA HIS A 13 -7.12 -1.47 8.04
C HIS A 13 -5.75 -1.94 8.55
N ALA A 14 -4.67 -1.38 7.96
CA ALA A 14 -3.30 -1.65 8.41
C ALA A 14 -3.07 -1.24 9.87
N PHE A 15 -3.68 -0.13 10.28
CA PHE A 15 -3.68 0.36 11.65
C PHE A 15 -5.09 0.23 12.22
N HIS A 16 -5.26 -0.72 13.13
CA HIS A 16 -6.50 -0.89 13.89
C HIS A 16 -6.14 -1.32 15.31
N ASP A 17 -6.97 -0.91 16.27
CA ASP A 17 -6.87 -1.30 17.67
C ASP A 17 -8.20 -0.99 18.38
N ILE A 18 -8.32 -1.33 19.66
CA ILE A 18 -9.57 -1.20 20.42
C ILE A 18 -9.98 0.24 20.74
N CYS A 19 -9.04 1.20 20.68
CA CYS A 19 -9.33 2.62 20.89
C CYS A 19 -8.42 3.52 20.05
N GLU A 20 -8.89 4.74 19.80
CA GLU A 20 -8.22 5.70 18.92
C GLU A 20 -6.79 6.02 19.36
N TYR A 21 -6.55 6.15 20.67
CA TYR A 21 -5.21 6.39 21.21
C TYR A 21 -4.20 5.32 20.78
N LEU A 22 -4.60 4.05 20.79
CA LEU A 22 -3.74 2.94 20.36
C LEU A 22 -3.54 2.93 18.85
N ILE A 23 -4.58 3.29 18.07
CA ILE A 23 -4.46 3.49 16.63
C ILE A 23 -3.43 4.59 16.33
N TYR A 24 -3.50 5.74 17.02
CA TYR A 24 -2.52 6.83 16.85
C TYR A 24 -1.11 6.36 17.19
N ARG A 25 -0.92 5.61 18.29
CA ARG A 25 0.40 5.05 18.62
C ARG A 25 0.94 4.13 17.53
N ARG A 26 0.10 3.30 16.93
CA ARG A 26 0.50 2.43 15.81
C ARG A 26 0.87 3.24 14.57
N VAL A 27 0.11 4.27 14.23
CA VAL A 27 0.40 5.15 13.10
C VAL A 27 1.73 5.88 13.31
N MET A 28 1.94 6.48 14.49
CA MET A 28 3.16 7.20 14.83
C MET A 28 4.40 6.31 14.78
N ASN A 29 4.27 5.04 15.17
CA ASN A 29 5.37 4.07 15.18
C ASN A 29 5.40 3.18 13.91
N ALA A 30 4.54 3.44 12.92
CA ALA A 30 4.34 2.58 11.76
C ALA A 30 4.22 1.07 12.10
N THR A 31 3.48 0.75 13.15
CA THR A 31 3.31 -0.63 13.65
C THR A 31 2.07 -1.30 13.03
N TYR A 32 2.30 -2.20 12.09
CA TYR A 32 1.28 -3.02 11.42
C TYR A 32 1.85 -4.43 11.15
N LYS A 33 0.99 -5.38 10.79
CA LYS A 33 1.39 -6.75 10.45
C LYS A 33 0.97 -7.05 9.02
N ILE A 34 1.85 -7.69 8.26
CA ILE A 34 1.54 -8.23 6.93
C ILE A 34 1.01 -9.67 7.12
N PRO A 35 -0.17 -10.03 6.61
CA PRO A 35 -0.68 -11.40 6.64
C PRO A 35 0.19 -12.37 5.82
N ASP A 36 0.14 -13.66 6.14
CA ASP A 36 0.96 -14.67 5.44
C ASP A 36 0.59 -14.83 3.95
N ASN A 37 -0.68 -14.65 3.61
CA ASN A 37 -1.18 -14.72 2.23
C ASN A 37 -1.00 -13.41 1.44
N PHE A 38 -0.19 -12.47 1.93
CA PHE A 38 0.01 -11.18 1.28
C PHE A 38 1.11 -11.28 0.22
N PRO A 39 0.87 -10.87 -1.05
CA PRO A 39 1.88 -10.94 -2.10
C PRO A 39 3.15 -10.17 -1.71
N GLU A 40 4.31 -10.83 -1.77
CA GLU A 40 5.57 -10.25 -1.27
C GLU A 40 5.97 -8.97 -2.01
N VAL A 41 5.67 -8.87 -3.30
CA VAL A 41 5.87 -7.66 -4.11
C VAL A 41 5.07 -6.49 -3.56
N ALA A 42 3.81 -6.73 -3.19
CA ALA A 42 2.98 -5.72 -2.55
C ALA A 42 3.45 -5.41 -1.12
N ALA A 43 3.93 -6.43 -0.39
CA ALA A 43 4.37 -6.25 0.99
C ALA A 43 5.60 -5.34 1.04
N SER A 44 6.53 -5.54 0.10
CA SER A 44 7.72 -4.72 -0.09
C SER A 44 7.37 -3.24 -0.28
N ILE A 45 6.45 -2.92 -1.18
CA ILE A 45 6.07 -1.52 -1.43
C ILE A 45 5.28 -0.90 -0.26
N VAL A 46 4.40 -1.67 0.40
CA VAL A 46 3.71 -1.22 1.61
C VAL A 46 4.73 -0.86 2.71
N ARG A 47 5.76 -1.68 2.90
CA ARG A 47 6.87 -1.41 3.83
C ARG A 47 7.61 -0.12 3.52
N LYS A 48 7.88 0.14 2.24
CA LYS A 48 8.55 1.36 1.79
C LYS A 48 7.69 2.62 1.91
N PHE A 49 6.35 2.49 1.87
CA PHE A 49 5.43 3.62 2.07
C PHE A 49 5.11 3.90 3.53
N LEU A 50 4.95 2.85 4.35
CA LEU A 50 4.59 2.98 5.76
C LEU A 50 5.84 3.10 6.63
N VAL A 51 6.61 4.17 6.37
CA VAL A 51 7.81 4.56 7.12
C VAL A 51 7.52 5.81 7.96
N VAL A 52 8.03 5.82 9.19
CA VAL A 52 7.87 6.92 10.16
C VAL A 52 8.53 8.20 9.65
N LYS A 53 9.78 8.10 9.19
CA LYS A 53 10.54 9.23 8.64
C LYS A 53 10.04 9.55 7.23
N VAL A 54 9.53 10.76 7.03
CA VAL A 54 8.96 11.21 5.75
C VAL A 54 10.02 11.22 4.63
N ARG A 55 11.27 11.57 4.95
CA ARG A 55 12.37 11.60 3.97
C ARG A 55 12.74 10.22 3.45
N ASP A 56 12.59 9.18 4.27
CA ASP A 56 12.94 7.81 3.91
C ASP A 56 11.78 7.08 3.20
N ARG A 57 10.59 7.71 3.16
CA ARG A 57 9.41 7.17 2.51
C ARG A 57 9.59 7.20 1.01
N LEU A 58 9.37 6.06 0.36
CA LEU A 58 9.34 5.98 -1.10
C LEU A 58 8.37 7.02 -1.68
N GLY A 59 8.86 7.82 -2.63
CA GLY A 59 8.13 8.94 -3.21
C GLY A 59 8.50 10.30 -2.62
N SER A 60 9.29 10.35 -1.55
CA SER A 60 9.92 11.58 -1.06
C SER A 60 10.92 12.12 -2.07
N VAL A 61 11.26 13.41 -1.96
CA VAL A 61 12.31 14.02 -2.80
C VAL A 61 13.64 13.28 -2.62
N GLU A 62 13.97 12.92 -1.38
CA GLU A 62 15.21 12.25 -1.03
C GLU A 62 15.27 10.78 -1.49
N SER A 63 14.12 10.14 -1.72
CA SER A 63 14.03 8.74 -2.19
C SER A 63 13.80 8.63 -3.70
N GLY A 64 13.96 9.72 -4.47
CA GLY A 64 13.82 9.72 -5.94
C GLY A 64 12.42 10.07 -6.45
N GLY A 65 11.56 10.61 -5.59
CA GLY A 65 10.25 11.16 -5.94
C GLY A 65 9.29 10.14 -6.54
N ALA A 66 8.32 10.64 -7.30
CA ALA A 66 7.31 9.80 -7.96
C ALA A 66 7.92 8.77 -8.93
N GLU A 67 9.09 9.06 -9.51
CA GLU A 67 9.73 8.15 -10.45
C GLU A 67 10.26 6.88 -9.78
N ALA A 68 10.78 6.99 -8.56
CA ALA A 68 11.16 5.83 -7.76
C ALA A 68 9.96 4.94 -7.44
N VAL A 69 8.78 5.53 -7.21
CA VAL A 69 7.53 4.79 -7.01
C VAL A 69 7.18 3.98 -8.25
N ARG A 70 7.24 4.59 -9.44
CA ARG A 70 6.86 3.96 -10.72
C ARG A 70 7.74 2.77 -11.09
N LYS A 71 8.99 2.75 -10.62
CA LYS A 71 9.99 1.70 -10.89
C LYS A 71 9.90 0.50 -9.94
N GLU A 72 9.04 0.55 -8.93
CA GLU A 72 8.88 -0.59 -8.03
C GLU A 72 8.29 -1.80 -8.76
N PRO A 73 8.71 -3.04 -8.41
CA PRO A 73 8.22 -4.25 -9.07
C PRO A 73 6.70 -4.42 -9.04
N PHE A 74 6.03 -3.81 -8.06
CA PHE A 74 4.56 -3.79 -7.96
C PHE A 74 3.88 -3.13 -9.16
N PHE A 75 4.57 -2.24 -9.89
CA PHE A 75 4.04 -1.50 -11.02
C PHE A 75 4.70 -1.84 -12.37
N ASN A 76 5.49 -2.91 -12.45
CA ASN A 76 6.25 -3.26 -13.66
C ASN A 76 5.37 -3.41 -14.92
N ASP A 77 4.14 -3.91 -14.77
CA ASP A 77 3.23 -4.17 -15.88
C ASP A 77 2.35 -2.95 -16.23
N ILE A 78 2.55 -1.80 -15.58
CA ILE A 78 1.73 -0.60 -15.76
C ILE A 78 2.33 0.32 -16.83
N GLN A 79 1.54 0.59 -17.88
CA GLN A 79 1.85 1.62 -18.87
C GLN A 79 1.38 3.00 -18.39
N TRP A 80 2.26 3.70 -17.67
CA TRP A 80 1.94 4.98 -17.03
C TRP A 80 1.45 6.07 -18.02
N ASP A 81 1.97 6.09 -19.26
CA ASP A 81 1.60 7.10 -20.26
C ASP A 81 0.16 6.94 -20.79
N ARG A 82 -0.41 5.74 -20.68
CA ARG A 82 -1.75 5.42 -21.18
C ARG A 82 -2.74 5.11 -20.08
N ILE A 83 -2.39 5.35 -18.81
CA ILE A 83 -3.18 4.90 -17.66
C ILE A 83 -4.64 5.40 -17.68
N THR A 84 -4.90 6.56 -18.27
CA THR A 84 -6.24 7.16 -18.42
C THR A 84 -7.04 6.59 -19.60
N GLU A 85 -6.37 5.89 -20.52
CA GLU A 85 -6.95 5.30 -21.73
C GLU A 85 -7.20 3.80 -21.57
N ILE A 86 -6.59 3.16 -20.57
CA ILE A 86 -6.74 1.73 -20.30
C ILE A 86 -8.15 1.44 -19.79
N GLU A 87 -8.75 0.38 -20.34
CA GLU A 87 -10.02 -0.14 -19.85
C GLU A 87 -9.86 -0.69 -18.43
N VAL A 88 -10.69 -0.21 -17.51
CA VAL A 88 -10.62 -0.60 -16.10
C VAL A 88 -10.94 -2.10 -15.96
N PRO A 89 -10.08 -2.88 -15.28
CA PRO A 89 -10.36 -4.28 -15.02
C PRO A 89 -11.69 -4.45 -14.27
N GLN A 90 -12.51 -5.39 -14.74
CA GLN A 90 -13.77 -5.71 -14.07
C GLN A 90 -13.47 -6.43 -12.75
N VAL A 91 -13.89 -5.83 -11.63
CA VAL A 91 -13.77 -6.47 -10.31
C VAL A 91 -14.78 -7.61 -10.25
N GLN A 92 -14.29 -8.85 -10.22
CA GLN A 92 -15.13 -10.01 -9.95
C GLN A 92 -15.47 -10.04 -8.46
N PHE A 93 -16.70 -9.68 -8.11
CA PHE A 93 -17.20 -9.87 -6.76
C PHE A 93 -17.54 -11.35 -6.59
N SER A 94 -16.67 -12.11 -5.90
CA SER A 94 -17.02 -13.43 -5.40
C SER A 94 -17.96 -13.25 -4.21
N SER A 95 -19.25 -13.41 -4.44
CA SER A 95 -20.28 -13.47 -3.40
C SER A 95 -20.18 -14.79 -2.64
N GLU A 96 -19.17 -14.95 -1.79
CA GLU A 96 -19.12 -16.02 -0.79
C GLU A 96 -18.50 -15.46 0.49
N GLU A 97 -19.37 -14.98 1.38
CA GLU A 97 -19.29 -15.06 2.85
C GLU A 97 -20.52 -14.30 3.39
N CYS A 98 -21.64 -15.03 3.44
CA CYS A 98 -22.86 -14.65 4.15
C CYS A 98 -22.84 -15.33 5.52
#